data_AF-A0A212FFK7-F1
#
_entry.id   AF-A0A212FFK7-F1
#
_cell.length_a   1.000
_cell.length_b   1.000
_cell.length_c   1.000
_cell.angle_alpha   90.00
_cell.angle_beta   90.00
_cell.angle_gamma   90.00
#
_symmetry.space_group_name_H-M   'P 1'
#
loop_
_entity.id
_entity.type
_entity.pdbx_description
1 polymer ?
#
loop_
_entity_poly.entity_id
_entity_poly.type
_entity_poly.pdbx_seq_one_letter_code
_entity_poly.pdbx_strand_id
1 'polypeptide(L)'
;MGSCADGFGTCCIVIFNCEARSNSRVGWFTNPGFPSPSSERLSCVFTLDKHSDNIKQIRLDFMNFELLPPSYGNCEQDQFTVTAQNANFITPTLCGINSGQHVYVEVSKVEGPLIFSMQTITDDARLYSIKITQLTAWDELAAPTGCRQFFKGDQGYLESFNYRERSEIGILRSSSYMNNFNYAMCIERAPNSCSVTYTNDGEMQIVNYDTDGIPVIPPQQAGVEIFNCPTDYLLIAAVRLCGERFNDGSVLQDFSLDAPVTDDSAGPIVIRFRSDGIYTGRGFKLHYQQNSCTK
;
A
#
# COMPACT_ATOMS: atom_id res chain seq x y z
N MET A 1 -26.85 16.22 2.89
CA MET A 1 -27.21 16.54 1.50
C MET A 1 -26.77 17.96 1.23
N GLY A 2 -25.99 18.18 0.18
CA GLY A 2 -25.58 19.51 -0.28
C GLY A 2 -25.81 19.65 -1.79
N SER A 3 -25.92 20.86 -2.31
CA SER A 3 -25.92 21.07 -3.76
C SER A 3 -24.50 20.88 -4.29
N CYS A 4 -24.37 20.15 -5.39
CA CYS A 4 -23.15 20.06 -6.20
C CYS A 4 -23.46 20.40 -7.66
N ALA A 5 -22.41 20.47 -8.49
CA ALA A 5 -22.52 20.79 -9.91
C ALA A 5 -23.29 22.11 -10.15
N ASP A 6 -22.84 23.20 -9.50
CA ASP A 6 -23.38 24.55 -9.67
C ASP A 6 -24.90 24.67 -9.48
N GLY A 7 -25.47 23.84 -8.59
CA GLY A 7 -26.90 23.85 -8.25
C GLY A 7 -27.77 22.87 -9.04
N PHE A 8 -27.20 22.07 -9.96
CA PHE A 8 -27.96 21.10 -10.76
C PHE A 8 -28.06 19.70 -10.17
N GLY A 9 -27.33 19.39 -9.08
CA GLY A 9 -27.36 18.08 -8.46
C GLY A 9 -27.40 18.14 -6.93
N THR A 10 -28.07 17.16 -6.31
CA THR A 10 -27.89 16.88 -4.88
C THR A 10 -26.71 15.92 -4.74
N CYS A 11 -25.67 16.35 -4.02
CA CYS A 11 -24.56 15.48 -3.64
C CYS A 11 -25.03 14.57 -2.50
N CYS A 12 -25.34 13.33 -2.86
CA CYS A 12 -25.56 12.26 -1.90
C CYS A 12 -24.20 11.62 -1.60
N ILE A 13 -23.48 12.18 -0.63
CA ILE A 13 -22.28 11.53 -0.07
C ILE A 13 -22.76 10.33 0.74
N VAL A 14 -22.34 9.13 0.33
CA VAL A 14 -22.61 7.91 1.09
C VAL A 14 -21.52 7.73 2.13
N ILE A 15 -21.91 7.74 3.40
CA ILE A 15 -21.02 7.48 4.53
C ILE A 15 -21.31 6.06 5.03
N PHE A 16 -20.25 5.29 5.19
CA PHE A 16 -20.27 3.95 5.76
C PHE A 16 -19.99 4.07 7.26
N ASN A 17 -21.06 4.00 8.05
CA ASN A 17 -20.97 4.09 9.50
C ASN A 17 -20.60 2.72 10.11
N CYS A 18 -20.09 2.74 11.33
CA CYS A 18 -19.93 1.53 12.14
C CYS A 18 -21.26 0.82 12.33
N GLU A 19 -21.21 -0.51 12.38
CA GLU A 19 -22.36 -1.44 12.48
C GLU A 19 -23.32 -1.40 11.29
N ALA A 20 -23.08 -0.54 10.30
CA ALA A 20 -23.91 -0.44 9.12
C ALA A 20 -23.61 -1.55 8.12
N ARG A 21 -24.61 -1.82 7.28
CA ARG A 21 -24.52 -2.68 6.12
C ARG A 21 -24.94 -1.90 4.88
N SER A 22 -24.20 -2.02 3.78
CA SER A 22 -24.51 -1.32 2.53
C SER A 22 -24.12 -2.15 1.30
N ASN A 23 -24.75 -1.88 0.17
CA ASN A 23 -24.34 -2.37 -1.15
C ASN A 23 -24.02 -1.23 -2.12
N SER A 24 -23.84 -0.01 -1.62
CA SER A 24 -23.52 1.15 -2.45
C SER A 24 -22.21 0.93 -3.20
N ARG A 25 -22.19 1.27 -4.49
CA ARG A 25 -21.01 1.11 -5.35
C ARG A 25 -19.82 1.95 -4.86
N VAL A 26 -20.09 3.12 -4.28
CA VAL A 26 -19.08 4.03 -3.73
C VAL A 26 -19.55 4.58 -2.40
N GLY A 27 -18.64 4.72 -1.44
CA GLY A 27 -18.88 5.43 -0.19
C GLY A 27 -17.60 5.67 0.60
N TRP A 28 -17.75 6.32 1.75
CA TRP A 28 -16.64 6.80 2.58
C TRP A 28 -16.69 6.17 3.96
N PHE A 29 -15.59 5.56 4.38
CA PHE A 29 -15.41 5.03 5.73
C PHE A 29 -14.48 5.95 6.51
N THR A 30 -15.01 6.65 7.51
CA THR A 30 -14.34 7.79 8.16
C THR A 30 -14.33 7.67 9.67
N ASN A 31 -13.37 8.32 10.33
CA ASN A 31 -13.39 8.40 11.79
C ASN A 31 -14.62 9.15 12.31
N PRO A 32 -15.08 8.85 13.55
CA PRO A 32 -16.09 9.66 14.22
C PRO A 32 -15.66 11.13 14.24
N GLY A 33 -16.57 12.03 13.83
CA GLY A 33 -16.29 13.47 13.81
C GLY A 33 -15.41 13.98 12.65
N PHE A 34 -15.10 13.16 11.65
CA PHE A 34 -14.40 13.61 10.42
C PHE A 34 -15.08 14.87 9.83
N PRO A 35 -14.34 15.91 9.39
CA PRO A 35 -12.91 15.95 9.08
C PRO A 35 -11.95 16.22 10.25
N SER A 36 -12.45 16.32 11.48
CA SER A 36 -11.59 16.49 12.66
C SER A 36 -10.96 15.15 13.07
N PRO A 37 -9.75 15.14 13.65
CA PRO A 37 -9.17 13.94 14.23
C PRO A 37 -10.01 13.44 15.42
N SER A 38 -10.01 12.13 15.65
CA SER A 38 -10.69 11.49 16.78
C SER A 38 -9.71 10.78 17.69
N SER A 39 -9.88 10.95 19.01
CA SER A 39 -9.16 10.24 20.06
C SER A 39 -9.96 9.10 20.68
N GLU A 40 -11.10 8.74 20.09
CA GLU A 40 -11.96 7.69 20.62
C GLU A 40 -11.33 6.31 20.44
N ARG A 41 -11.41 5.48 21.50
CA ARG A 41 -11.23 4.04 21.39
C ARG A 41 -12.41 3.47 20.63
N LEU A 42 -12.15 2.74 19.56
CA LEU A 42 -13.15 2.36 18.59
C LEU A 42 -13.03 0.87 18.27
N SER A 43 -14.15 0.17 18.29
CA SER A 43 -14.32 -1.13 17.63
C SER A 43 -15.42 -0.97 16.60
N CYS A 44 -15.03 -0.70 15.36
CA CYS A 44 -15.94 -0.34 14.29
C CYS A 44 -15.91 -1.39 13.20
N VAL A 45 -17.05 -1.97 12.90
CA VAL A 45 -17.21 -2.95 11.83
C VAL A 45 -18.23 -2.43 10.83
N PHE A 46 -17.86 -2.39 9.55
CA PHE A 46 -18.74 -2.06 8.44
C PHE A 46 -18.86 -3.26 7.49
N THR A 47 -20.09 -3.57 7.09
CA THR A 47 -20.39 -4.71 6.21
C THR A 47 -20.78 -4.23 4.81
N LEU A 48 -20.03 -4.65 3.79
CA LEU A 48 -20.30 -4.30 2.40
C LEU A 48 -20.76 -5.53 1.62
N ASP A 49 -21.97 -5.47 1.09
CA ASP A 49 -22.45 -6.42 0.09
C ASP A 49 -22.03 -5.99 -1.31
N LYS A 50 -21.82 -6.97 -2.19
CA LYS A 50 -21.56 -6.70 -3.59
C LYS A 50 -22.75 -5.97 -4.18
N HIS A 51 -22.49 -4.85 -4.87
CA HIS A 51 -23.52 -4.11 -5.59
C HIS A 51 -24.18 -4.97 -6.68
N SER A 52 -23.41 -5.88 -7.29
CA SER A 52 -23.85 -6.88 -8.26
C SER A 52 -22.83 -8.02 -8.36
N ASP A 53 -23.19 -9.15 -8.97
CA ASP A 53 -22.28 -10.30 -9.18
C ASP A 53 -21.11 -9.99 -10.14
N ASN A 54 -21.20 -8.88 -10.86
CA ASN A 54 -20.16 -8.41 -11.75
C ASN A 54 -19.00 -7.72 -11.02
N ILE A 55 -19.16 -7.38 -9.74
CA ILE A 55 -18.07 -6.85 -8.92
C ILE A 55 -16.97 -7.90 -8.78
N LYS A 56 -15.73 -7.49 -9.05
CA LYS A 56 -14.51 -8.32 -8.99
C LYS A 56 -13.48 -7.78 -8.02
N GLN A 57 -13.46 -6.48 -7.79
CA GLN A 57 -12.46 -5.83 -6.96
C GLN A 57 -13.11 -4.76 -6.10
N ILE A 58 -12.58 -4.56 -4.91
CA ILE A 58 -12.81 -3.34 -4.13
C ILE A 58 -11.51 -2.54 -4.15
N ARG A 59 -11.60 -1.28 -4.55
CA ARG A 59 -10.52 -0.32 -4.44
C ARG A 59 -10.73 0.54 -3.21
N LEU A 60 -9.69 0.65 -2.39
CA LEU A 60 -9.62 1.51 -1.23
C LEU A 60 -8.66 2.64 -1.55
N ASP A 61 -9.13 3.88 -1.56
CA ASP A 61 -8.28 5.05 -1.67
C ASP A 61 -8.19 5.71 -0.28
N PHE A 62 -6.98 5.79 0.27
CA PHE A 62 -6.72 6.37 1.58
C PHE A 62 -6.55 7.88 1.44
N MET A 63 -7.66 8.61 1.38
CA MET A 63 -7.61 10.08 1.26
C MET A 63 -6.95 10.71 2.48
N ASN A 64 -7.31 10.22 3.66
CA ASN A 64 -6.56 10.38 4.90
C ASN A 64 -6.45 9.01 5.55
N PHE A 65 -5.28 8.63 6.05
CA PHE A 65 -5.10 7.41 6.82
C PHE A 65 -3.91 7.58 7.74
N GLU A 66 -4.20 7.99 8.96
CA GLU A 66 -3.23 8.24 10.03
C GLU A 66 -3.69 7.54 11.29
N LEU A 67 -3.15 6.34 11.47
CA LEU A 67 -3.31 5.52 12.67
C LEU A 67 -1.99 5.49 13.46
N LEU A 68 -2.00 4.87 14.63
CA LEU A 68 -0.76 4.55 15.34
C LEU A 68 0.14 3.62 14.51
N PRO A 69 1.47 3.80 14.57
CA PRO A 69 2.42 2.99 13.82
C PRO A 69 2.48 1.55 14.37
N PRO A 70 3.01 0.60 13.59
CA PRO A 70 3.26 -0.75 14.08
C PRO A 70 4.32 -0.75 15.20
N SER A 71 4.15 -1.65 16.16
CA SER A 71 5.16 -2.00 17.17
C SER A 71 5.95 -3.20 16.67
N TYR A 72 7.25 -3.03 16.43
CA TYR A 72 8.13 -4.07 15.86
C TYR A 72 7.54 -4.73 14.60
N GLY A 73 7.01 -3.92 13.67
CA GLY A 73 6.39 -4.40 12.44
C GLY A 73 4.95 -4.92 12.57
N ASN A 74 4.38 -5.00 13.78
CA ASN A 74 3.03 -5.52 14.00
C ASN A 74 2.04 -4.40 14.41
N CYS A 75 0.87 -4.38 13.77
CA CYS A 75 -0.20 -3.43 14.08
C CYS A 75 -0.95 -3.85 15.36
N GLU A 76 -0.36 -3.64 16.53
CA GLU A 76 -0.96 -4.09 17.79
C GLU A 76 -1.98 -3.09 18.37
N GLN A 77 -1.72 -1.79 18.26
CA GLN A 77 -2.52 -0.74 18.90
C GLN A 77 -3.73 -0.29 18.08
N ASP A 78 -3.49 -0.03 16.79
CA ASP A 78 -4.51 0.36 15.83
C ASP A 78 -4.48 -0.62 14.64
N GLN A 79 -5.63 -1.09 14.20
CA GLN A 79 -5.76 -2.09 13.14
C GLN A 79 -6.88 -1.72 12.18
N PHE A 80 -6.52 -1.58 10.89
CA PHE A 80 -7.48 -1.63 9.81
C PHE A 80 -7.36 -2.97 9.09
N THR A 81 -8.45 -3.73 9.04
CA THR A 81 -8.50 -5.04 8.39
C THR A 81 -9.66 -5.10 7.40
N VAL A 82 -9.44 -5.87 6.33
CA VAL A 82 -10.48 -6.15 5.35
C VAL A 82 -10.58 -7.66 5.17
N THR A 83 -11.65 -8.24 5.67
CA THR A 83 -11.98 -9.63 5.44
C THR A 83 -12.81 -9.74 4.17
N ALA A 84 -12.20 -10.29 3.13
CA ALA A 84 -12.88 -10.64 1.88
C ALA A 84 -13.17 -12.14 1.83
N GLN A 85 -14.05 -12.53 0.92
CA GLN A 85 -14.49 -13.92 0.76
C GLN A 85 -13.43 -14.85 0.15
N ASN A 86 -12.28 -14.31 -0.27
CA ASN A 86 -11.23 -15.07 -0.94
C ASN A 86 -10.08 -15.36 0.03
N ALA A 87 -10.05 -16.57 0.59
CA ALA A 87 -9.00 -17.01 1.51
C ALA A 87 -7.59 -17.02 0.88
N ASN A 88 -7.49 -17.05 -0.46
CA ASN A 88 -6.19 -16.99 -1.15
C ASN A 88 -5.62 -15.58 -1.26
N PHE A 89 -6.44 -14.55 -1.00
CA PHE A 89 -6.04 -13.15 -1.11
C PHE A 89 -6.31 -12.42 0.20
N ILE A 90 -5.67 -12.90 1.27
CA ILE A 90 -5.67 -12.22 2.57
C ILE A 90 -5.12 -10.81 2.40
N THR A 91 -5.92 -9.81 2.78
CA THR A 91 -5.49 -8.42 2.86
C THR A 91 -4.76 -8.25 4.19
N PRO A 92 -3.49 -7.82 4.19
CA PRO A 92 -2.75 -7.65 5.44
C PRO A 92 -3.36 -6.53 6.29
N THR A 93 -3.18 -6.62 7.60
CA THR A 93 -3.59 -5.57 8.54
C THR A 93 -2.75 -4.32 8.33
N LEU A 94 -3.41 -3.16 8.20
CA LEU A 94 -2.75 -1.88 7.99
C LEU A 94 -2.87 -0.98 9.22
N CYS A 95 -1.81 -0.24 9.49
CA CYS A 95 -1.71 0.80 10.52
C CYS A 95 -0.66 1.84 10.10
N GLY A 96 -0.43 2.86 10.93
CA GLY A 96 0.48 3.95 10.61
C GLY A 96 -0.05 4.94 9.57
N ILE A 97 0.86 5.65 8.89
CA ILE A 97 0.52 6.70 7.91
C ILE A 97 0.53 6.14 6.49
N ASN A 98 -0.65 6.08 5.85
CA ASN A 98 -0.84 5.61 4.49
C ASN A 98 -1.65 6.58 3.61
N SER A 99 -1.84 7.83 4.07
CA SER A 99 -2.53 8.88 3.30
C SER A 99 -1.93 9.02 1.90
N GLY A 100 -2.78 9.06 0.89
CA GLY A 100 -2.43 9.14 -0.53
C GLY A 100 -2.12 7.80 -1.20
N GLN A 101 -2.08 6.69 -0.46
CA GLN A 101 -1.95 5.35 -1.05
C GLN A 101 -3.31 4.72 -1.34
N HIS A 102 -3.31 3.62 -2.09
CA HIS A 102 -4.50 2.83 -2.40
C HIS A 102 -4.22 1.34 -2.34
N VAL A 103 -5.29 0.54 -2.19
CA VAL A 103 -5.23 -0.93 -2.13
C VAL A 103 -6.36 -1.55 -2.95
N TYR A 104 -6.05 -2.62 -3.68
CA TYR A 104 -7.03 -3.49 -4.33
C TYR A 104 -7.26 -4.76 -3.53
N VAL A 105 -8.53 -5.03 -3.25
CA VAL A 105 -9.02 -6.24 -2.59
C VAL A 105 -9.78 -7.07 -3.62
N GLU A 106 -9.26 -8.26 -3.91
CA GLU A 106 -9.90 -9.21 -4.83
C GLU A 106 -11.16 -9.81 -4.21
N VAL A 107 -12.22 -9.86 -5.01
CA VAL A 107 -13.52 -10.40 -4.62
C VAL A 107 -13.77 -11.68 -5.38
N SER A 108 -13.95 -12.80 -4.66
CA SER A 108 -14.25 -14.09 -5.30
C SER A 108 -15.70 -14.16 -5.76
N LYS A 109 -16.07 -15.25 -6.45
CA LYS A 109 -17.47 -15.56 -6.76
C LYS A 109 -18.24 -16.16 -5.58
N VAL A 110 -17.56 -16.44 -4.47
CA VAL A 110 -18.21 -16.99 -3.26
C VAL A 110 -19.22 -15.96 -2.74
N GLU A 111 -20.31 -16.43 -2.12
CA GLU A 111 -21.30 -15.57 -1.49
C GLU A 111 -20.84 -15.12 -0.09
N GLY A 112 -21.33 -13.97 0.36
CA GLY A 112 -20.99 -13.38 1.67
C GLY A 112 -20.66 -11.88 1.60
N PRO A 113 -20.64 -11.17 2.72
CA PRO A 113 -20.22 -9.77 2.71
C PRO A 113 -18.69 -9.62 2.75
N LEU A 114 -18.21 -8.44 2.37
CA LEU A 114 -16.89 -7.97 2.78
C LEU A 114 -17.02 -7.24 4.12
N ILE A 115 -16.07 -7.49 5.02
CA ILE A 115 -16.07 -6.89 6.35
C ILE A 115 -14.86 -5.96 6.47
N PHE A 116 -15.13 -4.69 6.74
CA PHE A 116 -14.15 -3.67 7.03
C PHE A 116 -14.15 -3.43 8.54
N SER A 117 -13.01 -3.60 9.19
CA SER A 117 -12.90 -3.42 10.63
C SER A 117 -11.80 -2.40 10.94
N MET A 118 -12.16 -1.39 11.74
CA MET A 118 -11.25 -0.43 12.34
C MET A 118 -11.25 -0.63 13.85
N GLN A 119 -10.09 -0.93 14.42
CA GLN A 119 -9.89 -1.09 15.85
C GLN A 119 -8.84 -0.10 16.35
N THR A 120 -9.14 0.64 17.41
CA THR A 120 -8.21 1.55 18.09
C THR A 120 -8.29 1.34 19.59
N ILE A 121 -7.13 1.17 20.26
CA ILE A 121 -7.08 0.73 21.67
C ILE A 121 -6.77 1.87 22.64
N THR A 122 -5.99 2.86 22.23
CA THR A 122 -5.56 3.99 23.07
C THR A 122 -6.42 5.24 22.81
N ASP A 123 -6.14 6.34 23.51
CA ASP A 123 -6.77 7.66 23.36
C ASP A 123 -5.97 8.64 22.49
N ASP A 124 -5.06 8.15 21.65
CA ASP A 124 -4.31 8.94 20.67
C ASP A 124 -5.19 9.55 19.58
N ALA A 125 -4.81 10.68 18.98
CA ALA A 125 -5.56 11.22 17.84
C ALA A 125 -5.30 10.41 16.56
N ARG A 126 -6.37 10.07 15.82
CA ARG A 126 -6.36 9.45 14.49
C ARG A 126 -7.17 10.27 13.51
N LEU A 127 -6.79 10.20 12.25
CA LEU A 127 -7.56 10.78 11.15
C LEU A 127 -7.63 9.76 10.02
N TYR A 128 -8.83 9.34 9.65
CA TYR A 128 -8.98 8.48 8.49
C TYR A 128 -10.25 8.81 7.69
N SER A 129 -10.09 8.75 6.38
CA SER A 129 -11.13 8.88 5.37
C SER A 129 -10.76 7.99 4.20
N ILE A 130 -11.43 6.85 4.13
CA ILE A 130 -11.16 5.80 3.15
C ILE A 130 -12.31 5.78 2.17
N LYS A 131 -12.03 6.10 0.91
CA LYS A 131 -13.00 5.95 -0.17
C LYS A 131 -13.01 4.49 -0.62
N ILE A 132 -14.14 3.84 -0.48
CA ILE A 132 -14.34 2.45 -0.86
C ILE A 132 -15.15 2.42 -2.16
N THR A 133 -14.59 1.82 -3.20
CA THR A 133 -15.18 1.73 -4.54
C THR A 133 -15.28 0.27 -4.97
N GLN A 134 -16.50 -0.19 -5.29
CA GLN A 134 -16.72 -1.49 -5.90
C GLN A 134 -16.50 -1.41 -7.41
N LEU A 135 -15.61 -2.25 -7.93
CA LEU A 135 -15.21 -2.28 -9.34
C LEU A 135 -15.61 -3.61 -9.99
N THR A 136 -16.15 -3.51 -11.20
CA THR A 136 -16.27 -4.58 -12.17
C THR A 136 -14.97 -4.74 -12.95
N ALA A 137 -14.83 -5.82 -13.72
CA ALA A 137 -13.67 -6.05 -14.56
C ALA A 137 -13.52 -5.03 -15.72
N TRP A 138 -14.57 -4.26 -16.00
CA TRP A 138 -14.63 -3.32 -17.14
C TRP A 138 -14.46 -1.86 -16.71
N ASP A 139 -14.44 -1.60 -15.41
CA ASP A 139 -14.20 -0.24 -14.92
C ASP A 139 -12.76 0.15 -15.21
N GLU A 140 -12.54 1.40 -15.62
CA GLU A 140 -11.23 1.93 -15.99
C GLU A 140 -10.18 1.80 -14.88
N LEU A 141 -10.63 1.82 -13.62
CA LEU A 141 -9.78 1.70 -12.45
C LEU A 141 -9.52 0.25 -12.04
N ALA A 142 -10.04 -0.76 -12.75
CA ALA A 142 -9.79 -2.16 -12.42
C ALA A 142 -8.30 -2.50 -12.59
N ALA A 143 -7.75 -3.23 -11.62
CA ALA A 143 -6.37 -3.69 -11.64
C ALA A 143 -6.28 -5.12 -12.19
N PRO A 144 -5.14 -5.52 -12.80
CA PRO A 144 -4.89 -6.93 -13.09
C PRO A 144 -4.93 -7.78 -11.81
N THR A 145 -5.38 -9.02 -11.93
CA THR A 145 -5.47 -9.93 -10.78
C THR A 145 -4.11 -10.14 -10.12
N GLY A 146 -4.09 -10.00 -8.78
CA GLY A 146 -2.88 -10.18 -7.97
C GLY A 146 -2.08 -8.90 -7.72
N CYS A 147 -2.45 -7.79 -8.37
CA CYS A 147 -1.90 -6.47 -8.07
C CYS A 147 -2.61 -5.86 -6.86
N ARG A 148 -1.89 -5.67 -5.75
CA ARG A 148 -2.43 -4.98 -4.56
C ARG A 148 -2.41 -3.48 -4.72
N GLN A 149 -1.46 -2.95 -5.48
CA GLN A 149 -1.46 -1.57 -5.95
C GLN A 149 -1.31 -1.58 -7.46
N PHE A 150 -2.01 -0.68 -8.13
CA PHE A 150 -1.97 -0.54 -9.58
C PHE A 150 -1.85 0.94 -9.95
N PHE A 151 -0.80 1.25 -10.71
CA PHE A 151 -0.43 2.60 -11.11
C PHE A 151 -0.52 2.73 -12.63
N LYS A 152 -1.20 3.77 -13.10
CA LYS A 152 -1.44 4.01 -14.54
C LYS A 152 -0.63 5.18 -15.10
N GLY A 153 0.16 5.86 -14.25
CA GLY A 153 0.94 7.03 -14.65
C GLY A 153 2.20 6.63 -15.41
N ASP A 154 2.68 7.52 -16.28
CA ASP A 154 3.99 7.39 -16.92
C ASP A 154 5.14 7.57 -15.91
N GLN A 155 4.85 8.21 -14.78
CA GLN A 155 5.76 8.38 -13.65
C GLN A 155 4.97 8.47 -12.34
N GLY A 156 5.64 8.24 -11.22
CA GLY A 156 5.04 8.37 -9.90
C GLY A 156 5.91 7.77 -8.81
N TYR A 157 5.30 7.51 -7.66
CA TYR A 157 6.01 6.97 -6.49
C TYR A 157 5.43 5.63 -6.06
N LEU A 158 6.33 4.70 -5.73
CA LEU A 158 6.05 3.45 -5.05
C LEU A 158 6.58 3.58 -3.62
N GLU A 159 5.71 3.41 -2.63
CA GLU A 159 6.06 3.55 -1.21
C GLU A 159 5.61 2.31 -0.47
N SER A 160 6.42 1.82 0.47
CA SER A 160 5.92 0.82 1.43
C SER A 160 4.80 1.41 2.28
N PHE A 161 3.88 0.58 2.75
CA PHE A 161 2.93 1.00 3.77
C PHE A 161 3.67 1.51 5.02
N ASN A 162 3.15 2.58 5.63
CA ASN A 162 3.75 3.29 6.76
C ASN A 162 5.16 3.87 6.52
N TYR A 163 5.51 4.21 5.27
CA TYR A 163 6.78 4.89 4.97
C TYR A 163 6.84 6.37 5.43
N ARG A 164 5.69 7.03 5.59
CA ARG A 164 5.63 8.46 5.89
C ARG A 164 5.68 8.72 7.39
N GLU A 165 6.44 9.73 7.81
CA GLU A 165 6.53 10.19 9.21
C GLU A 165 5.72 11.46 9.47
N ARG A 166 5.49 12.25 8.41
CA ARG A 166 4.76 13.52 8.49
C ARG A 166 3.26 13.25 8.47
N SER A 167 2.65 13.53 9.62
CA SER A 167 1.21 13.53 9.84
C SER A 167 0.59 14.88 9.44
N GLU A 168 -0.59 14.82 8.81
CA GLU A 168 -1.46 15.96 8.54
C GLU A 168 -2.08 16.53 9.83
N ILE A 169 -2.20 15.72 10.88
CA ILE A 169 -2.64 16.18 12.21
C ILE A 169 -1.50 16.70 13.10
N GLY A 170 -0.29 16.83 12.55
CA GLY A 170 0.87 17.45 13.22
C GLY A 170 1.56 16.57 14.26
N ILE A 171 1.27 15.27 14.31
CA ILE A 171 1.87 14.32 15.26
C ILE A 171 2.92 13.48 14.54
N LEU A 172 4.19 13.56 14.96
CA LEU A 172 5.22 12.70 14.39
C LEU A 172 4.91 11.22 14.69
N ARG A 173 4.90 10.39 13.65
CA ARG A 173 4.76 8.93 13.76
C ARG A 173 6.04 8.28 13.25
N SER A 174 6.42 7.14 13.83
CA SER A 174 7.58 6.37 13.39
C SER A 174 7.27 5.57 12.13
N SER A 175 8.15 5.68 11.14
CA SER A 175 8.07 4.85 9.93
C SER A 175 8.70 3.49 10.14
N SER A 176 7.98 2.47 9.69
CA SER A 176 8.44 1.10 9.63
C SER A 176 7.49 0.34 8.72
N TYR A 177 8.01 -0.48 7.81
CA TYR A 177 7.15 -1.44 7.12
C TYR A 177 6.66 -2.50 8.11
N MET A 178 5.64 -3.25 7.69
CA MET A 178 4.99 -4.26 8.51
C MET A 178 5.54 -5.67 8.25
N ASN A 179 5.41 -6.53 9.24
CA ASN A 179 5.75 -7.94 9.18
C ASN A 179 4.78 -8.76 8.33
N ASN A 180 5.28 -9.82 7.73
CA ASN A 180 4.55 -10.82 6.96
C ASN A 180 3.80 -10.24 5.74
N PHE A 181 4.31 -9.14 5.18
CA PHE A 181 3.74 -8.54 3.98
C PHE A 181 4.26 -9.29 2.77
N ASN A 182 3.35 -9.56 1.83
CA ASN A 182 3.68 -10.16 0.55
C ASN A 182 2.68 -9.62 -0.47
N TYR A 183 3.09 -8.59 -1.19
CA TYR A 183 2.21 -7.91 -2.13
C TYR A 183 2.95 -7.46 -3.39
N ALA A 184 2.17 -7.33 -4.46
CA ALA A 184 2.63 -6.83 -5.74
C ALA A 184 2.11 -5.42 -6.01
N MET A 185 3.01 -4.55 -6.44
CA MET A 185 2.73 -3.25 -7.04
C MET A 185 2.90 -3.41 -8.55
N CYS A 186 1.86 -3.06 -9.31
CA CYS A 186 1.84 -3.21 -10.75
C CYS A 186 1.76 -1.85 -11.42
N ILE A 187 2.46 -1.71 -12.55
CA ILE A 187 2.41 -0.50 -13.37
C ILE A 187 1.80 -0.86 -14.72
N GLU A 188 0.82 -0.08 -15.16
CA GLU A 188 0.29 -0.16 -16.52
C GLU A 188 1.33 0.37 -17.50
N ARG A 189 1.75 -0.47 -18.44
CA ARG A 189 2.73 -0.06 -19.44
C ARG A 189 2.12 0.95 -20.40
N ALA A 190 2.73 2.12 -20.50
CA ALA A 190 2.35 3.13 -21.48
C ALA A 190 2.61 2.61 -22.91
N PRO A 191 1.81 3.00 -23.93
CA PRO A 191 1.88 2.42 -25.28
C PRO A 191 3.26 2.44 -25.96
N ASN A 192 4.14 3.37 -25.60
CA ASN A 192 5.50 3.50 -26.15
C ASN A 192 6.60 3.26 -25.11
N SER A 193 6.29 2.66 -23.96
CA SER A 193 7.27 2.39 -22.92
C SER A 193 8.02 1.08 -23.15
N CYS A 194 9.34 1.16 -23.26
CA CYS A 194 10.22 -0.01 -23.40
C CYS A 194 10.84 -0.47 -22.07
N SER A 195 11.04 0.45 -21.14
CA SER A 195 11.58 0.12 -19.82
C SER A 195 11.01 1.03 -18.75
N VAL A 196 11.18 0.64 -17.50
CA VAL A 196 10.87 1.47 -16.32
C VAL A 196 12.13 1.62 -15.49
N THR A 197 12.53 2.85 -15.23
CA THR A 197 13.63 3.16 -14.33
C THR A 197 13.09 3.56 -12.97
N TYR A 198 13.67 2.98 -11.92
CA TYR A 198 13.37 3.27 -10.52
C TYR A 198 14.57 4.00 -9.89
N THR A 199 14.28 5.02 -9.09
CA THR A 199 15.28 5.77 -8.34
C THR A 199 14.80 5.95 -6.91
N ASN A 200 15.71 5.81 -5.95
CA ASN A 200 15.41 6.07 -4.55
C ASN A 200 14.99 7.53 -4.32
N ASP A 201 13.93 7.74 -3.54
CA ASP A 201 13.43 9.06 -3.14
C ASP A 201 13.22 9.11 -1.62
N GLY A 202 14.33 9.13 -0.89
CA GLY A 202 14.37 9.27 0.57
C GLY A 202 15.26 8.22 1.24
N GLU A 203 15.05 8.02 2.53
CA GLU A 203 15.79 7.01 3.29
C GLU A 203 15.17 5.63 3.06
N MET A 204 15.94 4.74 2.43
CA MET A 204 15.58 3.34 2.29
C MET A 204 16.14 2.54 3.46
N GLN A 205 15.37 1.59 3.97
CA GLN A 205 15.84 0.61 4.93
C GLN A 205 14.97 -0.65 4.85
N ILE A 206 15.49 -1.68 4.18
CA ILE A 206 14.92 -3.04 4.15
C ILE A 206 15.96 -3.96 4.78
N VAL A 207 15.71 -4.46 5.99
CA VAL A 207 16.74 -5.08 6.81
C VAL A 207 16.68 -6.60 6.72
N ASN A 208 17.85 -7.24 6.70
CA ASN A 208 17.98 -8.68 6.84
C ASN A 208 19.03 -8.96 7.91
N TYR A 209 18.73 -9.88 8.81
CA TYR A 209 19.61 -10.30 9.90
C TYR A 209 19.84 -11.80 9.83
N ASP A 210 21.04 -12.24 10.18
CA ASP A 210 21.35 -13.65 10.30
C ASP A 210 20.79 -14.26 11.60
N THR A 211 21.08 -15.55 11.83
CA THR A 211 20.60 -16.28 13.01
C THR A 211 21.17 -15.77 14.33
N ASP A 212 22.28 -15.02 14.29
CA ASP A 212 22.93 -14.42 15.46
C ASP A 212 22.47 -12.96 15.68
N GLY A 213 21.55 -12.45 14.85
CA GLY A 213 21.02 -11.09 14.94
C GLY A 213 21.98 -10.04 14.39
N ILE A 214 22.92 -10.42 13.52
CA ILE A 214 23.87 -9.51 12.88
C ILE A 214 23.31 -9.08 11.51
N PRO A 215 23.38 -7.79 11.14
CA PRO A 215 22.98 -7.35 9.81
C PRO A 215 23.75 -8.13 8.73
N VAL A 216 23.01 -8.74 7.80
CA VAL A 216 23.61 -9.46 6.66
C VAL A 216 24.36 -8.49 5.74
N ILE A 217 23.85 -7.26 5.63
CA ILE A 217 24.41 -6.20 4.79
C ILE A 217 25.03 -5.14 5.71
N PRO A 218 26.24 -4.65 5.42
CA PRO A 218 26.82 -3.54 6.17
C PRO A 218 25.94 -2.29 6.12
N PRO A 219 25.95 -1.44 7.17
CA PRO A 219 25.23 -0.18 7.16
C PRO A 219 25.57 0.69 5.95
N GLN A 220 24.60 1.48 5.48
CA GLN A 220 24.72 2.39 4.33
C GLN A 220 25.04 1.70 2.99
N GLN A 221 24.78 0.41 2.86
CA GLN A 221 24.98 -0.33 1.60
C GLN A 221 23.69 -0.93 1.06
N ALA A 222 23.69 -1.17 -0.24
CA ALA A 222 22.67 -1.96 -0.94
C ALA A 222 22.97 -3.46 -0.79
N GLY A 223 21.94 -4.22 -0.48
CA GLY A 223 21.92 -5.66 -0.64
C GLY A 223 21.34 -6.03 -1.99
N VAL A 224 22.00 -6.94 -2.69
CA VAL A 224 21.55 -7.48 -3.98
C VAL A 224 21.54 -9.00 -3.88
N GLU A 225 20.62 -9.65 -4.58
CA GLU A 225 20.50 -11.11 -4.67
C GLU A 225 19.99 -11.80 -3.39
N ILE A 226 19.97 -13.14 -3.42
CA ILE A 226 19.29 -13.97 -2.41
C ILE A 226 20.08 -14.13 -1.10
N PHE A 227 21.41 -14.08 -1.11
CA PHE A 227 22.22 -14.19 0.10
C PHE A 227 22.23 -12.89 0.90
N ASN A 228 22.25 -11.73 0.24
CA ASN A 228 22.10 -10.45 0.93
C ASN A 228 20.65 -10.17 1.34
N CYS A 229 19.67 -10.57 0.50
CA CYS A 229 18.24 -10.32 0.73
C CYS A 229 17.42 -11.63 0.82
N PRO A 230 17.68 -12.49 1.82
CA PRO A 230 17.05 -13.80 1.93
C PRO A 230 15.57 -13.74 2.29
N THR A 231 15.17 -12.85 3.20
CA THR A 231 13.82 -12.81 3.79
C THR A 231 13.06 -11.57 3.34
N ASP A 232 13.63 -10.40 3.60
CA ASP A 232 13.02 -9.10 3.34
C ASP A 232 13.62 -8.49 2.09
N TYR A 233 12.78 -8.24 1.08
CA TYR A 233 13.28 -7.75 -0.20
C TYR A 233 12.20 -7.05 -1.02
N LEU A 234 12.69 -6.15 -1.88
CA LEU A 234 11.99 -5.68 -3.05
C LEU A 234 12.49 -6.48 -4.27
N LEU A 235 11.57 -7.03 -5.05
CA LEU A 235 11.89 -7.75 -6.29
C LEU A 235 11.57 -6.85 -7.48
N ILE A 236 12.60 -6.41 -8.20
CA ILE A 236 12.52 -5.58 -9.41
C ILE A 236 13.41 -6.23 -10.47
N ALA A 237 12.94 -6.33 -11.72
CA ALA A 237 13.72 -6.93 -12.81
C ALA A 237 14.30 -8.33 -12.46
N ALA A 238 13.53 -9.14 -11.71
CA ALA A 238 13.95 -10.45 -11.16
C ALA A 238 15.16 -10.43 -10.19
N VAL A 239 15.60 -9.25 -9.74
CA VAL A 239 16.65 -9.06 -8.74
C VAL A 239 16.02 -8.69 -7.39
N ARG A 240 16.49 -9.34 -6.33
CA ARG A 240 16.13 -8.98 -4.95
C ARG A 240 17.02 -7.85 -4.48
N LEU A 241 16.42 -6.81 -3.94
CA LEU A 241 17.08 -5.61 -3.45
C LEU A 241 16.63 -5.32 -2.03
N CYS A 242 17.57 -4.94 -1.18
CA CYS A 242 17.34 -4.56 0.21
C CYS A 242 18.51 -3.69 0.72
N GLY A 243 18.59 -3.43 2.01
CA GLY A 243 19.62 -2.56 2.62
C GLY A 243 19.18 -1.10 2.73
N GLU A 244 20.18 -0.22 2.84
CA GLU A 244 20.03 1.23 3.07
C GLU A 244 20.31 2.09 1.83
N ARG A 245 20.63 1.42 0.72
CA ARG A 245 20.79 2.01 -0.60
C ARG A 245 20.02 1.20 -1.63
N PHE A 246 19.56 1.87 -2.66
CA PHE A 246 18.91 1.26 -3.81
C PHE A 246 19.90 1.17 -4.96
N ASN A 247 20.48 -0.01 -5.17
CA ASN A 247 21.46 -0.24 -6.24
C ASN A 247 21.50 -1.74 -6.55
N ASP A 248 21.37 -2.12 -7.82
CA ASP A 248 21.45 -3.52 -8.30
C ASP A 248 22.83 -3.90 -8.88
N GLY A 249 23.77 -2.96 -8.91
CA GLY A 249 25.12 -3.11 -9.45
C GLY A 249 25.22 -3.01 -10.98
N SER A 250 24.11 -2.82 -11.69
CA SER A 250 24.07 -2.80 -13.16
C SER A 250 24.68 -1.52 -13.75
N VAL A 251 24.43 -0.38 -13.10
CA VAL A 251 24.94 0.93 -13.51
C VAL A 251 26.21 1.31 -12.75
N LEU A 252 26.28 1.00 -11.45
CA LEU A 252 27.38 1.37 -10.55
C LEU A 252 27.66 0.25 -9.55
N GLN A 253 28.89 -0.27 -9.52
CA GLN A 253 29.30 -1.35 -8.60
C GLN A 253 29.70 -0.88 -7.18
N ASP A 254 29.58 0.42 -6.91
CA ASP A 254 29.72 0.96 -5.54
C ASP A 254 28.37 0.90 -4.83
N PHE A 255 28.16 -0.15 -4.02
CA PHE A 255 26.93 -0.39 -3.29
C PHE A 255 26.69 0.57 -2.11
N SER A 256 27.66 1.44 -1.78
CA SER A 256 27.46 2.49 -0.76
C SER A 256 26.65 3.70 -1.28
N LEU A 257 26.40 3.72 -2.60
CA LEU A 257 25.68 4.78 -3.30
C LEU A 257 24.42 4.22 -3.95
N ASP A 258 23.36 5.05 -3.96
CA ASP A 258 22.16 4.78 -4.75
C ASP A 258 22.48 4.83 -6.25
N ALA A 259 21.86 3.94 -7.02
CA ALA A 259 21.94 3.92 -8.48
C ALA A 259 20.57 3.57 -9.09
N PRO A 260 20.24 4.10 -10.27
CA PRO A 260 18.99 3.76 -10.94
C PRO A 260 18.95 2.28 -11.33
N VAL A 261 17.83 1.62 -11.06
CA VAL A 261 17.56 0.24 -11.48
C VAL A 261 16.55 0.28 -12.61
N THR A 262 16.81 -0.42 -13.72
CA THR A 262 15.94 -0.39 -14.90
C THR A 262 15.39 -1.77 -15.21
N ASP A 263 14.07 -1.87 -15.29
CA ASP A 263 13.34 -3.07 -15.71
C ASP A 263 12.92 -2.93 -17.18
N ASP A 264 13.48 -3.75 -18.05
CA ASP A 264 13.22 -3.83 -19.49
C ASP A 264 12.41 -5.07 -19.87
N SER A 265 11.76 -5.72 -18.90
CA SER A 265 10.96 -6.91 -19.14
C SER A 265 9.86 -6.65 -20.19
N ALA A 266 9.61 -7.60 -21.08
CA ALA A 266 8.54 -7.49 -22.08
C ALA A 266 7.13 -7.76 -21.50
N GLY A 267 7.07 -8.29 -20.27
CA GLY A 267 5.82 -8.67 -19.60
C GLY A 267 5.17 -7.52 -18.82
N PRO A 268 4.13 -7.85 -18.01
CA PRO A 268 3.58 -6.94 -17.03
C PRO A 268 4.68 -6.44 -16.07
N ILE A 269 4.69 -5.14 -15.79
CA ILE A 269 5.64 -4.53 -14.86
C ILE A 269 5.13 -4.79 -13.44
N VAL A 270 5.80 -5.69 -12.73
CA VAL A 270 5.38 -6.15 -11.40
C VAL A 270 6.56 -6.07 -10.43
N ILE A 271 6.43 -5.17 -9.46
CA ILE A 271 7.34 -5.04 -8.34
C ILE A 271 6.72 -5.80 -7.16
N ARG A 272 7.50 -6.62 -6.47
CA ARG A 272 7.01 -7.34 -5.28
C ARG A 272 7.77 -6.94 -4.04
N PHE A 273 7.05 -6.63 -2.97
CA PHE A 273 7.66 -6.47 -1.66
C PHE A 273 7.29 -7.65 -0.77
N ARG A 274 8.29 -8.18 -0.07
CA ARG A 274 8.13 -9.24 0.91
C ARG A 274 8.87 -8.88 2.19
N SER A 275 8.22 -9.16 3.33
CA SER A 275 8.83 -9.15 4.65
C SER A 275 8.54 -10.44 5.43
N ASP A 276 9.43 -10.78 6.34
CA ASP A 276 9.26 -11.82 7.35
C ASP A 276 8.54 -11.30 8.60
N GLY A 277 8.59 -12.07 9.68
CA GLY A 277 7.88 -11.78 10.93
C GLY A 277 8.75 -11.27 12.07
N ILE A 278 10.00 -10.87 11.81
CA ILE A 278 11.02 -10.69 12.85
C ILE A 278 11.51 -9.24 12.93
N TYR A 279 12.20 -8.77 11.89
CA TYR A 279 12.86 -7.47 11.91
C TYR A 279 12.30 -6.55 10.84
N THR A 280 12.11 -5.29 11.18
CA THR A 280 11.63 -4.27 10.25
C THR A 280 12.51 -3.04 10.28
N GLY A 281 12.65 -2.40 9.13
CA GLY A 281 13.26 -1.08 8.95
C GLY A 281 12.23 -0.05 8.51
N ARG A 282 12.71 1.15 8.19
CA ARG A 282 11.91 2.28 7.69
C ARG A 282 11.03 1.94 6.49
N GLY A 283 11.52 1.12 5.55
CA GLY A 283 10.84 0.80 4.29
C GLY A 283 11.49 1.44 3.09
N PHE A 284 10.70 1.75 2.06
CA PHE A 284 11.23 2.33 0.82
C PHE A 284 10.26 3.34 0.23
N LYS A 285 10.82 4.28 -0.52
CA LYS A 285 10.10 5.13 -1.47
C LYS A 285 10.92 5.28 -2.73
N LEU A 286 10.35 4.81 -3.84
CA LEU A 286 10.99 4.85 -5.14
C LEU A 286 10.17 5.73 -6.08
N HIS A 287 10.84 6.63 -6.79
CA HIS A 287 10.27 7.25 -7.97
C HIS A 287 10.43 6.28 -9.16
N TYR A 288 9.36 6.03 -9.91
CA TYR A 288 9.42 5.27 -11.16
C TYR A 288 9.16 6.19 -12.34
N GLN A 289 9.84 5.93 -13.45
CA GLN A 289 9.67 6.60 -14.72
C GLN A 289 9.62 5.57 -15.84
N GLN A 290 8.52 5.56 -16.61
CA GLN A 290 8.41 4.78 -17.84
C GLN A 290 9.19 5.50 -18.95
N ASN A 291 10.17 4.80 -19.53
CA ASN A 291 11.02 5.34 -20.58
C ASN A 291 10.47 4.99 -21.95
N SER A 292 10.44 5.97 -22.84
CA SER A 292 10.07 5.74 -24.24
C SER A 292 11.08 4.84 -24.93
N CYS A 293 10.60 3.99 -25.83
CA CYS A 293 11.46 3.21 -26.72
C CYS A 293 12.37 4.14 -27.54
N THR A 294 13.68 4.03 -27.36
CA THR A 294 14.66 4.64 -28.25
C THR A 294 14.66 3.87 -29.57
N LYS A 295 14.34 4.55 -30.67
CA LYS A 295 14.48 4.01 -32.03
C LYS A 295 15.93 3.89 -32.45
#